data_AF-A0A5K8A3S7-F1
#
_entry.id   AF-A0A5K8A3S7-F1
#
_cell.length_a   1.000
_cell.length_b   1.000
_cell.length_c   1.000
_cell.angle_alpha   90.00
_cell.angle_beta   90.00
_cell.angle_gamma   90.00
#
_symmetry.space_group_name_H-M   'P 1'
#
loop_
_entity.id
_entity.type
_entity.pdbx_description
1 polymer ?
#
loop_
_entity_poly.entity_id
_entity_poly.type
_entity_poly.pdbx_seq_one_letter_code
_entity_poly.pdbx_strand_id
1 'polypeptide(L)'
;MSDYQREQLDTLKTVRQGLLRIKAGGRQRLREQIQPYMAFRQTVDRFLQRHFSGICTRTCYDSKTSACCSKDGIITFFADTVVNALNSTATQLDHLETILRRKNAGHRCIYLGPDGCLWSVRPVVCAMFLCDRAMDTVFEKEPDLKSRWEALRRQERGFKWPDRPVLFDDLEKAFLNLGLRSSLMHLNFSPGLLNVKRKAGLLDPSGGPAVPTA
;
A
#
# COMPACT_ATOMS: atom_id res chain seq x y z
N MET A 1 21.04 -8.38 -5.21
CA MET A 1 19.71 -7.80 -4.89
C MET A 1 18.84 -7.98 -6.11
N SER A 2 17.60 -8.48 -5.98
CA SER A 2 16.71 -8.62 -7.14
C SER A 2 16.26 -7.26 -7.67
N ASP A 3 15.76 -7.21 -8.90
CA ASP A 3 15.22 -5.98 -9.49
C ASP A 3 14.02 -5.46 -8.69
N TYR A 4 13.16 -6.37 -8.21
CA TYR A 4 12.09 -6.03 -7.28
C TYR A 4 12.63 -5.37 -6.00
N GLN A 5 13.62 -5.97 -5.31
CA GLN A 5 14.20 -5.34 -4.10
C GLN A 5 14.81 -3.96 -4.39
N ARG A 6 15.44 -3.79 -5.56
CA ARG A 6 16.02 -2.50 -5.99
C ARG A 6 14.93 -1.45 -6.16
N GLU A 7 13.86 -1.77 -6.87
CA GLU A 7 12.71 -0.90 -7.07
C GLU A 7 12.08 -0.46 -5.74
N GLN A 8 11.92 -1.39 -4.80
CA GLN A 8 11.40 -1.10 -3.47
C GLN A 8 12.35 -0.18 -2.67
N LEU A 9 13.66 -0.42 -2.73
CA LEU A 9 14.68 0.39 -2.07
C LEU A 9 14.72 1.82 -2.64
N ASP A 10 14.70 1.95 -3.96
CA ASP A 10 14.76 3.24 -4.64
C ASP A 10 13.50 4.06 -4.36
N THR A 11 12.34 3.41 -4.27
CA THR A 11 11.10 4.06 -3.86
C THR A 11 11.16 4.54 -2.41
N LEU A 12 11.64 3.72 -1.47
CA LEU A 12 11.80 4.11 -0.07
C LEU A 12 12.71 5.34 0.07
N LYS A 13 13.84 5.36 -0.64
CA LYS A 13 14.77 6.50 -0.66
C LYS A 13 14.11 7.76 -1.23
N THR A 14 13.38 7.60 -2.34
CA THR A 14 12.65 8.71 -2.98
C THR A 14 11.62 9.32 -2.03
N VAL A 15 10.86 8.48 -1.32
CA VAL A 15 9.89 8.94 -0.31
C VAL A 15 10.58 9.66 0.84
N ARG A 16 11.65 9.08 1.40
CA ARG A 16 12.41 9.70 2.50
C ARG A 16 12.98 11.06 2.08
N GLN A 17 13.59 11.14 0.90
CA GLN A 17 14.11 12.40 0.34
C GLN A 17 12.99 13.43 0.13
N GLY A 18 11.85 13.02 -0.43
CA GLY A 18 10.72 13.92 -0.65
C GLY A 18 10.15 14.45 0.67
N LEU A 19 9.96 13.60 1.68
CA LEU A 19 9.49 14.03 3.00
C LEU A 19 10.47 15.00 3.68
N LEU A 20 11.78 14.88 3.46
CA LEU A 20 12.75 15.86 3.95
C LEU A 20 12.64 17.22 3.23
N ARG A 21 12.29 17.21 1.94
CA ARG A 21 12.10 18.44 1.14
C ARG A 21 10.76 19.14 1.41
N ILE A 22 9.75 18.40 1.84
CA ILE A 22 8.44 18.96 2.18
C ILE A 22 8.52 19.67 3.53
N LYS A 23 8.18 20.97 3.54
CA LYS A 23 8.09 21.78 4.77
C LYS A 23 7.18 21.13 5.81
N ALA A 24 7.42 21.41 7.09
CA ALA A 24 6.63 20.84 8.20
C ALA A 24 5.11 20.94 8.00
N GLY A 25 4.60 22.10 7.58
CA GLY A 25 3.18 22.27 7.27
C GLY A 25 2.67 21.40 6.11
N GLY A 26 3.49 21.13 5.10
CA GLY A 26 3.14 20.22 4.01
C GLY A 26 3.08 18.76 4.47
N ARG A 27 4.03 18.34 5.32
CA ARG A 27 4.01 16.99 5.93
C ARG A 27 2.78 16.81 6.81
N GLN A 28 2.39 17.84 7.56
CA GLN A 28 1.19 17.82 8.38
C GLN A 28 -0.08 17.68 7.51
N ARG A 29 -0.18 18.41 6.39
CA ARG A 29 -1.28 18.22 5.44
C ARG A 29 -1.33 16.81 4.86
N LEU A 30 -0.19 16.21 4.51
CA LEU A 30 -0.16 14.81 4.08
C LEU A 30 -0.68 13.87 5.19
N ARG A 31 -0.30 14.11 6.45
CA ARG A 31 -0.82 13.35 7.60
C ARG A 31 -2.33 13.48 7.76
N GLU A 32 -2.86 14.68 7.57
CA GLU A 32 -4.31 14.96 7.62
C GLU A 32 -5.06 14.27 6.48
N GLN A 33 -4.51 14.35 5.26
CA GLN A 33 -5.08 13.70 4.07
C GLN A 33 -5.19 12.18 4.23
N ILE A 34 -4.23 11.52 4.90
CA ILE A 34 -4.27 10.07 5.09
C ILE A 34 -5.17 9.62 6.25
N GLN A 35 -5.72 10.51 7.08
CA GLN A 35 -6.51 10.10 8.26
C GLN A 35 -7.72 9.22 7.91
N PRO A 36 -8.56 9.54 6.90
CA PRO A 36 -9.70 8.69 6.54
C PRO A 36 -9.24 7.30 6.09
N TYR A 37 -8.11 7.22 5.38
CA TYR A 37 -7.51 5.96 4.99
C TYR A 37 -7.01 5.17 6.21
N MET A 38 -6.35 5.82 7.16
CA MET A 38 -5.90 5.16 8.39
C MET A 38 -7.07 4.62 9.23
N ALA A 39 -8.18 5.35 9.33
CA ALA A 39 -9.40 4.87 9.98
C ALA A 39 -10.00 3.64 9.27
N PHE A 40 -10.01 3.64 7.94
CA PHE A 40 -10.37 2.46 7.14
C PHE A 40 -9.42 1.28 7.44
N ARG A 41 -8.10 1.50 7.44
CA ARG A 41 -7.10 0.46 7.71
C ARG A 41 -7.26 -0.16 9.10
N GLN A 42 -7.53 0.64 10.13
CA GLN A 42 -7.84 0.14 11.47
C GLN A 42 -9.11 -0.73 11.49
N THR A 43 -10.11 -0.38 10.68
CA THR A 43 -11.35 -1.18 10.56
C THR A 43 -11.07 -2.54 9.91
N VAL A 44 -10.26 -2.56 8.86
CA VAL A 44 -9.78 -3.80 8.22
C VAL A 44 -8.98 -4.64 9.21
N ASP A 45 -8.02 -4.05 9.93
CA ASP A 45 -7.20 -4.79 10.90
C ASP A 45 -8.05 -5.39 12.02
N ARG A 46 -9.04 -4.65 12.55
CA ARG A 46 -9.99 -5.20 13.54
C ARG A 46 -10.82 -6.34 12.97
N PHE A 47 -11.29 -6.23 11.73
CA PHE A 47 -12.06 -7.29 11.06
C PHE A 47 -11.22 -8.57 10.91
N LEU A 48 -9.99 -8.44 10.40
CA LEU A 48 -9.08 -9.56 10.23
C LEU A 48 -8.67 -10.18 11.56
N GLN A 49 -8.36 -9.36 12.56
CA GLN A 49 -7.99 -9.84 13.89
C GLN A 49 -9.12 -10.64 14.54
N ARG A 50 -10.37 -10.18 14.40
CA ARG A 50 -11.53 -10.83 15.01
C ARG A 50 -11.92 -12.14 14.34
N HIS A 51 -11.89 -12.18 13.01
CA HIS A 51 -12.49 -13.28 12.26
C HIS A 51 -11.48 -14.22 11.60
N PHE A 52 -10.23 -13.77 11.39
CA PHE A 52 -9.24 -14.50 10.60
C PHE A 52 -7.94 -14.83 11.36
N SER A 53 -7.70 -14.24 12.53
CA SER A 53 -6.45 -14.46 13.30
C SER A 53 -6.17 -15.94 13.62
N GLY A 54 -7.20 -16.72 13.94
CA GLY A 54 -7.08 -18.15 14.21
C GLY A 54 -6.55 -18.97 13.03
N ILE A 55 -6.73 -18.49 11.80
CA ILE A 55 -6.31 -19.15 10.55
C ILE A 55 -5.02 -18.50 10.03
N CYS A 56 -5.04 -17.18 9.85
CA CYS A 56 -3.97 -16.43 9.21
C CYS A 56 -2.73 -16.29 10.11
N THR A 57 -2.88 -16.04 11.41
CA THR A 57 -1.73 -15.87 12.32
C THR A 57 -1.03 -17.22 12.53
N ARG A 58 -1.80 -18.25 12.90
CA ARG A 58 -1.27 -19.59 13.21
C ARG A 58 -0.70 -20.32 12.00
N THR A 59 -1.30 -20.13 10.81
CA THR A 59 -0.91 -20.89 9.61
C THR A 59 0.09 -20.15 8.74
N CYS A 60 0.11 -18.82 8.70
CA CYS A 60 0.94 -18.08 7.73
C CYS A 60 2.11 -17.31 8.36
N TYR A 61 1.93 -16.78 9.57
CA TYR A 61 2.97 -16.02 10.28
C TYR A 61 3.87 -16.96 11.12
N ASP A 62 3.29 -17.85 11.91
CA ASP A 62 4.07 -18.79 12.76
C ASP A 62 4.86 -19.81 11.93
N SER A 63 4.28 -20.28 10.81
CA SER A 63 4.94 -21.24 9.91
C SER A 63 5.92 -20.60 8.93
N LYS A 64 6.06 -19.26 8.94
CA LYS A 64 6.86 -18.46 8.00
C LYS A 64 6.57 -18.71 6.51
N THR A 65 5.46 -19.39 6.20
CA THR A 65 5.09 -19.70 4.81
C THR A 65 4.61 -18.47 4.06
N SER A 66 4.01 -17.49 4.77
CA SER A 66 3.43 -16.29 4.16
C SER A 66 2.64 -16.64 2.90
N ALA A 67 1.66 -17.55 2.99
CA ALA A 67 0.93 -18.02 1.80
C ALA A 67 0.21 -16.88 1.04
N CYS A 68 -0.01 -15.73 1.69
CA CYS A 68 -0.48 -14.48 1.10
C CYS A 68 0.59 -13.67 0.33
N CYS A 69 1.86 -14.04 0.44
CA CYS A 69 2.98 -13.45 -0.26
C CYS A 69 3.43 -14.41 -1.37
N SER A 70 3.29 -14.01 -2.62
CA SER A 70 3.87 -14.71 -3.77
C SER A 70 5.41 -14.70 -3.70
N LYS A 71 6.04 -15.56 -4.52
CA LYS A 71 7.49 -15.80 -4.57
C LYS A 71 8.34 -14.54 -4.81
N ASP A 72 7.76 -13.51 -5.44
CA ASP A 72 8.42 -12.25 -5.81
C ASP A 72 7.85 -11.03 -5.05
N GLY A 73 7.02 -11.24 -4.03
CA GLY A 73 6.37 -10.17 -3.26
C GLY A 73 5.02 -9.71 -3.85
N ILE A 74 4.36 -8.81 -3.11
CA ILE A 74 3.09 -8.20 -3.51
C ILE A 74 3.35 -6.90 -4.29
N ILE A 75 2.43 -6.50 -5.17
CA ILE A 75 2.46 -5.15 -5.73
C ILE A 75 2.35 -4.14 -4.57
N THR A 76 3.29 -3.21 -4.52
CA THR A 76 3.29 -2.07 -3.61
C THR A 76 3.12 -0.80 -4.41
N PHE A 77 2.23 0.08 -3.95
CA PHE A 77 2.11 1.40 -4.58
C PHE A 77 3.12 2.36 -3.96
N PHE A 78 3.54 3.37 -4.72
CA PHE A 78 4.33 4.48 -4.15
C PHE A 78 3.64 5.08 -2.92
N ALA A 79 2.31 5.26 -3.00
CA ALA A 79 1.47 5.75 -1.92
C ALA A 79 1.53 4.88 -0.65
N ASP A 80 1.69 3.56 -0.76
CA ASP A 80 1.87 2.69 0.42
C ASP A 80 3.14 3.09 1.18
N THR A 81 4.25 3.31 0.45
CA THR A 81 5.52 3.75 1.02
C THR A 81 5.40 5.12 1.69
N VAL A 82 4.67 6.06 1.09
CA VAL A 82 4.39 7.38 1.68
C VAL A 82 3.62 7.25 2.98
N VAL A 83 2.51 6.49 2.98
CA VAL A 83 1.69 6.26 4.18
C VAL A 83 2.52 5.63 5.29
N ASN A 84 3.31 4.60 4.97
CA ASN A 84 4.18 3.97 5.95
C ASN A 84 5.22 4.94 6.51
N ALA A 85 5.92 5.69 5.65
CA ALA A 85 6.93 6.64 6.09
C ALA A 85 6.36 7.76 6.97
N LEU A 86 5.12 8.19 6.74
CA LEU A 86 4.43 9.12 7.64
C LEU A 86 4.10 8.46 8.99
N ASN A 87 3.89 7.16 9.06
CA ASN A 87 3.52 6.45 10.30
C ASN A 87 4.69 5.69 10.95
N SER A 88 5.91 5.86 10.48
CA SER A 88 7.11 5.22 11.00
C SER A 88 8.07 6.22 11.65
N THR A 89 8.83 5.75 12.63
CA THR A 89 10.00 6.47 13.15
C THR A 89 11.18 6.36 12.17
N ALA A 90 12.20 7.22 12.35
CA ALA A 90 13.43 7.14 11.56
C ALA A 90 14.07 5.75 11.67
N THR A 91 14.20 5.21 12.88
CA THR A 91 14.75 3.88 13.16
C THR A 91 13.99 2.74 12.44
N GLN A 92 12.66 2.80 12.41
CA GLN A 92 11.85 1.80 11.69
C GLN A 92 12.14 1.83 10.19
N LEU A 93 12.25 3.03 9.61
CA LEU A 93 12.57 3.18 8.19
C LEU A 93 14.02 2.80 7.87
N ASP A 94 14.96 3.06 8.77
CA ASP A 94 16.37 2.65 8.62
C ASP A 94 16.51 1.12 8.64
N HIS A 95 15.73 0.45 9.49
CA HIS A 95 15.64 -1.01 9.51
C HIS A 95 15.05 -1.54 8.19
N LEU A 96 13.96 -0.95 7.69
CA LEU A 96 13.37 -1.33 6.40
C LEU A 96 14.38 -1.16 5.26
N GLU A 97 15.11 -0.04 5.22
CA GLU A 97 16.17 0.20 4.23
C GLU A 97 17.30 -0.83 4.32
N THR A 98 17.73 -1.17 5.54
CA THR A 98 18.78 -2.16 5.79
C THR A 98 18.42 -3.52 5.23
N ILE A 99 17.18 -3.97 5.43
CA ILE A 99 16.71 -5.27 4.93
C ILE A 99 16.58 -5.28 3.41
N LEU A 100 16.07 -4.19 2.82
CA LEU A 100 15.98 -4.07 1.36
C LEU A 100 17.35 -4.13 0.67
N ARG A 101 18.42 -3.68 1.34
CA ARG A 101 19.81 -3.78 0.84
C ARG A 101 20.40 -5.19 0.92
N ARG A 102 19.92 -6.03 1.84
CA ARG A 102 20.43 -7.39 2.05
C ARG A 102 19.84 -8.34 1.02
N LYS A 103 20.58 -9.37 0.65
CA LYS A 103 20.03 -10.47 -0.15
C LYS A 103 18.93 -11.15 0.67
N ASN A 104 17.74 -11.28 0.10
CA ASN A 104 16.63 -11.97 0.75
C ASN A 104 17.04 -13.42 1.09
N ALA A 105 16.85 -13.82 2.36
CA ALA A 105 17.29 -15.09 2.93
C ALA A 105 16.39 -16.28 2.56
N GLY A 106 15.68 -16.21 1.42
CA GLY A 106 14.75 -17.25 0.98
C GLY A 106 13.31 -17.11 1.49
N HIS A 107 12.96 -16.00 2.15
CA HIS A 107 11.56 -15.70 2.46
C HIS A 107 10.78 -15.34 1.20
N ARG A 108 9.48 -15.66 1.15
CA ARG A 108 8.60 -15.20 0.05
C ARG A 108 8.42 -13.69 0.06
N CYS A 109 8.43 -13.08 1.24
CA CYS A 109 8.30 -11.64 1.42
C CYS A 109 9.63 -11.02 1.85
N ILE A 110 10.14 -10.06 1.08
CA ILE A 110 11.38 -9.32 1.38
C ILE A 110 11.27 -8.41 2.63
N TYR A 111 10.06 -8.25 3.15
CA TYR A 111 9.75 -7.40 4.31
C TYR A 111 9.47 -8.20 5.59
N LEU A 112 9.62 -9.53 5.54
CA LEU A 112 9.38 -10.38 6.69
C LEU A 112 10.69 -10.53 7.49
N GLY A 113 10.66 -10.06 8.74
CA GLY A 113 11.71 -10.26 9.73
C GLY A 113 11.35 -11.34 10.76
N PRO A 114 12.22 -11.58 11.76
CA PRO A 114 11.97 -12.55 12.83
C PRO A 114 10.68 -12.27 13.61
N ASP A 115 10.37 -11.00 13.85
CA ASP A 115 9.21 -10.55 14.64
C ASP A 115 7.98 -10.22 13.78
N GLY A 116 8.00 -10.60 12.50
CA GLY A 116 6.92 -10.37 11.56
C GLY A 116 7.21 -9.28 10.53
N CYS A 117 6.17 -8.60 10.05
CA CYS A 117 6.29 -7.63 8.97
C CYS A 117 6.99 -6.35 9.44
N LEU A 118 7.97 -5.87 8.68
CA LEU A 118 8.73 -4.66 8.98
C LEU A 118 8.01 -3.35 8.63
N TRP A 119 6.86 -3.43 7.96
CA TRP A 119 6.03 -2.26 7.68
C TRP A 119 5.25 -1.87 8.94
N SER A 120 5.34 -0.60 9.35
CA SER A 120 4.44 -0.03 10.36
C SER A 120 3.00 0.00 9.85
N VAL A 121 2.82 0.28 8.55
CA VAL A 121 1.52 0.19 7.86
C VAL A 121 1.68 -0.69 6.63
N ARG A 122 1.18 -1.92 6.70
CA ARG A 122 1.29 -2.89 5.59
C ARG A 122 0.76 -2.32 4.26
N PRO A 123 1.37 -2.63 3.10
CA PRO A 123 0.82 -2.23 1.81
C PRO A 123 -0.64 -2.68 1.66
N VAL A 124 -1.46 -1.87 0.97
CA VAL A 124 -2.91 -2.13 0.88
C VAL A 124 -3.24 -3.48 0.28
N VAL A 125 -2.48 -3.90 -0.73
CA VAL A 125 -2.63 -5.23 -1.35
C VAL A 125 -2.41 -6.34 -0.33
N CYS A 126 -1.44 -6.20 0.59
CA CYS A 126 -1.23 -7.16 1.67
C CYS A 126 -2.42 -7.23 2.62
N ALA A 127 -2.87 -6.05 3.07
CA ALA A 127 -3.88 -5.95 4.11
C ALA A 127 -5.29 -6.30 3.62
N MET A 128 -5.52 -6.21 2.31
CA MET A 128 -6.79 -6.54 1.68
C MET A 128 -6.77 -7.93 1.02
N PHE A 129 -5.81 -8.78 1.37
CA PHE A 129 -5.70 -10.13 0.85
C PHE A 129 -6.22 -11.17 1.85
N LEU A 130 -7.05 -12.09 1.36
CA LEU A 130 -7.42 -13.34 2.01
C LEU A 130 -7.20 -14.46 0.99
N CYS A 131 -6.55 -15.56 1.39
CA CYS A 131 -6.42 -16.73 0.53
C CYS A 131 -7.73 -17.53 0.49
N ASP A 132 -7.91 -18.33 -0.58
CA ASP A 132 -9.11 -19.15 -0.77
C ASP A 132 -9.43 -20.00 0.45
N ARG A 133 -8.43 -20.72 0.98
CA ARG A 133 -8.58 -21.50 2.22
C ARG A 133 -9.17 -20.68 3.38
N ALA A 134 -8.71 -19.45 3.59
CA ALA A 134 -9.20 -18.61 4.67
C ALA A 134 -10.63 -18.13 4.38
N MET A 135 -10.91 -17.76 3.14
CA MET A 135 -12.24 -17.35 2.69
C MET A 135 -13.23 -18.50 2.85
N ASP A 136 -12.93 -19.70 2.34
CA ASP A 136 -13.81 -20.87 2.42
C ASP A 136 -14.08 -21.25 3.88
N THR A 137 -13.03 -21.32 4.71
CA THR A 137 -13.16 -21.72 6.12
C THR A 137 -14.07 -20.79 6.93
N VAL A 138 -14.04 -19.47 6.66
CA VAL A 138 -14.78 -18.46 7.44
C VAL A 138 -16.11 -18.12 6.79
N PHE A 139 -16.14 -17.85 5.49
CA PHE A 139 -17.32 -17.37 4.80
C PHE A 139 -18.35 -18.47 4.51
N GLU A 140 -17.96 -19.74 4.39
CA GLU A 140 -18.94 -20.83 4.31
C GLU A 140 -19.77 -20.95 5.59
N LYS A 141 -19.16 -20.65 6.74
CA LYS A 141 -19.82 -20.72 8.06
C LYS A 141 -20.59 -19.45 8.40
N GLU A 142 -20.10 -18.30 7.96
CA GLU A 142 -20.70 -16.99 8.25
C GLU A 142 -20.79 -16.12 6.98
N PRO A 143 -21.82 -16.32 6.13
CA PRO A 143 -21.99 -15.58 4.88
C PRO A 143 -22.04 -14.05 5.04
N ASP A 144 -22.58 -13.56 6.16
CA ASP A 144 -22.62 -12.13 6.47
C ASP A 144 -21.21 -11.49 6.53
N LEU A 145 -20.20 -12.25 6.96
CA LEU A 145 -18.82 -11.77 6.98
C LEU A 145 -18.28 -11.55 5.56
N LYS A 146 -18.74 -12.34 4.58
CA LYS A 146 -18.39 -12.14 3.18
C LYS A 146 -18.93 -10.80 2.67
N SER A 147 -20.20 -10.48 2.96
CA SER A 147 -20.80 -9.20 2.57
C SER A 147 -20.10 -8.00 3.23
N ARG A 148 -19.69 -8.14 4.50
CA ARG A 148 -18.88 -7.12 5.21
C ARG A 148 -17.49 -6.97 4.58
N TRP A 149 -16.83 -8.06 4.22
CA TRP A 149 -15.54 -8.03 3.53
C TRP A 149 -15.65 -7.36 2.15
N GLU A 150 -16.69 -7.67 1.39
CA GLU A 150 -16.95 -7.01 0.10
C GLU A 150 -17.21 -5.51 0.26
N ALA A 151 -17.88 -5.09 1.35
CA ALA A 151 -18.03 -3.67 1.66
C ALA A 151 -16.68 -2.99 1.93
N LEU A 152 -15.78 -3.63 2.69
CA LEU A 152 -14.42 -3.15 2.90
C LEU A 152 -13.63 -3.06 1.59
N ARG A 153 -13.78 -4.05 0.68
CA ARG A 153 -13.16 -4.00 -0.66
C ARG A 153 -13.70 -2.87 -1.53
N ARG A 154 -15.00 -2.58 -1.45
CA ARG A 154 -15.59 -1.41 -2.14
C ARG A 154 -15.03 -0.11 -1.58
N GLN A 155 -14.88 -0.01 -0.26
CA GLN A 155 -14.29 1.16 0.39
C GLN A 155 -12.80 1.34 0.01
N GLU A 156 -12.02 0.26 -0.02
CA GLU A 156 -10.62 0.25 -0.47
C GLU A 156 -10.46 0.91 -1.85
N ARG A 157 -11.35 0.57 -2.80
CA ARG A 157 -11.32 1.12 -4.15
C ARG A 157 -11.39 2.65 -4.14
N GLY A 158 -12.14 3.25 -3.22
CA GLY A 158 -12.23 4.70 -3.06
C GLY A 158 -10.89 5.39 -2.73
N PHE A 159 -9.88 4.65 -2.28
CA PHE A 159 -8.55 5.21 -1.97
C PHE A 159 -7.51 5.02 -3.07
N LYS A 160 -7.71 4.04 -3.99
CA LYS A 160 -6.67 3.62 -4.93
C LYS A 160 -7.11 3.43 -6.38
N TRP A 161 -8.41 3.33 -6.66
CA TRP A 161 -8.91 3.06 -8.00
C TRP A 161 -9.26 4.37 -8.72
N PRO A 162 -8.51 4.77 -9.77
CA PRO A 162 -8.56 6.13 -10.27
C PRO A 162 -9.64 6.32 -11.33
N ASP A 163 -10.85 5.79 -11.09
CA ASP A 163 -12.08 6.15 -11.81
C ASP A 163 -12.74 7.43 -11.23
N ARG A 164 -12.08 8.01 -10.22
CA ARG A 164 -12.40 9.25 -9.52
C ARG A 164 -11.10 9.81 -8.91
N PRO A 165 -11.09 11.04 -8.36
CA PRO A 165 -9.99 11.49 -7.51
C PRO A 165 -9.81 10.56 -6.31
N VAL A 166 -8.58 10.07 -6.09
CA VAL A 166 -8.26 9.11 -5.04
C VAL A 166 -6.97 9.46 -4.32
N LEU A 167 -6.91 9.13 -3.03
CA LEU A 167 -5.77 9.44 -2.16
C LEU A 167 -4.43 8.98 -2.75
N PHE A 168 -4.35 7.78 -3.31
CA PHE A 168 -3.08 7.25 -3.82
C PHE A 168 -2.55 8.10 -4.98
N ASP A 169 -3.43 8.71 -5.78
CA ASP A 169 -3.04 9.59 -6.87
C ASP A 169 -2.50 10.91 -6.34
N ASP A 170 -3.18 11.47 -5.35
CA ASP A 170 -2.80 12.74 -4.73
C ASP A 170 -1.44 12.63 -4.00
N LEU A 171 -1.19 11.49 -3.35
CA LEU A 171 0.09 11.21 -2.72
C LEU A 171 1.23 11.08 -3.76
N GLU A 172 1.00 10.45 -4.91
CA GLU A 172 1.99 10.43 -6.00
C GLU A 172 2.25 11.85 -6.54
N LYS A 173 1.18 12.62 -6.82
CA LYS A 173 1.24 14.01 -7.31
C LYS A 173 2.04 14.92 -6.38
N ALA A 174 1.90 14.77 -5.06
CA ALA A 174 2.66 15.55 -4.09
C ALA A 174 4.18 15.42 -4.27
N PHE A 175 4.67 14.24 -4.67
CA PHE A 175 6.10 13.99 -4.92
C PHE A 175 6.50 14.33 -6.35
N LEU A 176 5.61 14.12 -7.33
CA LEU A 176 5.83 14.56 -8.70
C LEU A 176 6.02 16.09 -8.78
N ASN A 177 5.27 16.86 -8.01
CA ASN A 177 5.41 18.31 -7.90
C ASN A 177 6.78 18.76 -7.33
N LEU A 178 7.53 17.84 -6.72
CA LEU A 178 8.90 18.06 -6.26
C LEU A 178 9.95 17.59 -7.30
N GLY A 179 9.51 17.13 -8.46
CA GLY A 179 10.35 16.52 -9.50
C GLY A 179 10.83 15.10 -9.15
N LEU A 180 10.23 14.45 -8.15
CA LEU A 180 10.59 13.09 -7.74
C LEU A 180 9.74 12.07 -8.50
N ARG A 181 10.36 10.99 -8.96
CA ARG A 181 9.70 9.92 -9.72
C ARG A 181 10.11 8.56 -9.18
N SER A 182 9.19 7.61 -9.21
CA SER A 182 9.43 6.20 -8.88
C SER A 182 8.63 5.34 -9.86
N SER A 183 9.14 4.14 -10.18
CA SER A 183 8.43 3.15 -10.99
C SER A 183 7.14 2.63 -10.33
N LEU A 184 7.03 2.77 -9.00
CA LEU A 184 5.83 2.40 -8.23
C LEU A 184 4.74 3.48 -8.24
N MET A 185 4.96 4.61 -8.91
CA MET A 185 3.93 5.64 -9.13
C MET A 185 2.97 5.21 -10.24
N HIS A 186 2.31 4.07 -10.03
CA HIS A 186 1.50 3.42 -11.04
C HIS A 186 0.29 4.26 -11.45
N LEU A 187 -0.28 5.07 -10.56
CA LEU A 187 -1.45 5.86 -10.92
C LEU A 187 -1.09 6.96 -11.92
N ASN A 188 0.17 7.41 -11.95
CA ASN A 188 0.63 8.44 -12.88
C ASN A 188 1.46 7.91 -14.06
N PHE A 189 1.94 6.66 -14.02
CA PHE A 189 2.78 6.10 -15.10
C PHE A 189 2.27 4.79 -15.72
N SER A 190 1.35 4.05 -15.10
CA SER A 190 0.82 2.82 -15.70
C SER A 190 -0.13 3.14 -16.86
N PRO A 191 0.12 2.65 -18.09
CA PRO A 191 -0.77 2.90 -19.23
C PRO A 191 -2.22 2.46 -18.96
N GLY A 192 -2.40 1.35 -18.24
CA GLY A 192 -3.72 0.85 -17.86
C GLY A 192 -4.47 1.81 -16.94
N LEU A 193 -3.83 2.30 -15.87
CA LEU A 193 -4.46 3.23 -14.93
C LEU A 193 -4.66 4.62 -15.54
N LEU A 194 -3.75 5.07 -16.40
CA LEU A 194 -3.94 6.29 -17.18
C LEU A 194 -5.15 6.18 -18.13
N ASN A 195 -5.40 5.00 -18.71
CA ASN A 195 -6.60 4.78 -19.51
C ASN A 195 -7.88 4.82 -18.68
N VAL A 196 -7.87 4.29 -17.45
CA VAL A 196 -9.00 4.41 -16.52
C VAL A 196 -9.28 5.88 -16.20
N LYS A 197 -8.25 6.66 -15.84
CA LYS A 197 -8.37 8.10 -15.58
C LYS A 197 -8.91 8.88 -16.78
N ARG A 198 -8.43 8.57 -17.99
CA ARG A 198 -8.92 9.19 -19.23
C ARG A 198 -10.41 8.94 -19.44
N LYS A 199 -10.86 7.69 -19.28
CA LYS A 199 -12.28 7.34 -19.39
C LYS A 199 -13.15 8.01 -18.32
N ALA A 200 -12.57 8.32 -17.16
CA ALA A 200 -13.22 9.04 -16.09
C ALA A 200 -13.12 10.59 -16.21
N GLY A 201 -12.48 11.12 -17.27
CA GLY A 201 -12.33 12.56 -17.46
C GLY A 201 -11.35 13.24 -16.50
N LEU A 202 -10.42 12.48 -15.90
CA LEU A 202 -9.48 12.98 -14.88
C LEU A 202 -8.13 13.46 -15.47
N LEU A 203 -7.90 13.23 -16.76
CA LEU A 203 -6.74 13.72 -17.49
C LEU A 203 -7.21 14.78 -18.49
N ASP A 204 -6.48 15.89 -18.56
CA ASP A 204 -6.63 16.86 -19.64
C ASP A 204 -6.21 16.23 -21.00
N PRO A 205 -6.70 16.68 -22.17
CA PRO A 205 -6.22 16.29 -23.50
C PRO A 205 -4.69 16.23 -23.68
N SER A 206 -3.92 17.00 -22.90
CA SER A 206 -2.44 16.95 -22.90
C SER A 206 -1.84 15.80 -22.06
N GLY A 207 -2.66 15.06 -21.31
CA GLY A 207 -2.22 14.02 -20.36
C GLY A 207 -1.86 14.54 -18.97
N GLY A 208 -1.97 15.84 -18.71
CA GLY A 208 -1.79 16.45 -17.39
C GLY A 208 -3.00 16.27 -16.45
N PRO A 209 -2.87 16.53 -15.14
CA PRO A 209 -4.00 16.54 -14.22
C PRO A 209 -5.03 17.59 -14.65
N ALA A 210 -6.30 17.19 -14.76
CA ALA A 210 -7.39 18.11 -15.12
C ALA A 210 -7.50 19.25 -14.08
N VAL A 211 -7.58 20.49 -14.56
CA VAL A 211 -7.86 21.67 -13.72
C VAL A 211 -9.32 21.61 -13.30
N PRO A 212 -9.66 21.78 -12.00
CA PRO A 212 -11.06 21.82 -11.58
C PRO A 212 -11.76 23.02 -12.23
N THR A 213 -12.86 22.80 -12.95
CA THR A 213 -13.81 23.87 -13.28
C THR A 213 -14.56 24.24 -12.01
N ALA A 214 -14.47 25.53 -11.65
CA ALA A 214 -15.14 26.13 -10.50
C ALA A 214 -16.66 26.05 -10.61
#